data_AF-A0AAV2Q9L6-F1
#
_entry.id   AF-A0AAV2Q9L6-F1
#
_cell.length_a   1.000
_cell.length_b   1.000
_cell.length_c   1.000
_cell.angle_alpha   90.00
_cell.angle_beta   90.00
_cell.angle_gamma   90.00
#
_symmetry.space_group_name_H-M   'P 1'
#
loop_
_entity.id
_entity.type
_entity.pdbx_description
1 polymer ?
#
loop_
_entity_poly.entity_id
_entity_poly.type
_entity_poly.pdbx_seq_one_letter_code
_entity_poly.pdbx_strand_id
1 'polypeptide(L)'
;MPVSAYVDAGHGISMRHRRADREHSLNVGSQEEANNCGVSPKEFEECLEIKSTRHFLPGVCHQCLSWPSPDDPLKYCGRCHLVSYCSTDCQQADWTSHKFLCKANTRSKNGANVFSDAKVSATEKKTWIKYRNNLEAKTEHALRRDLEIHEHEIFYFPRVCEICRESEPTKLKDCLKCHAVAYCSLQHQDQDWHRHHNSCSALLLSTLSHIQQAQLGVPDVPILSAPVRRYSPLPDTFIPLLPKSKWLPDGTLDISQGQRSNSIRAIQFSEKLTFPLTLLSALEKIGIGPSKTAVKTIKSLNIHITGAESTKELASLSSWEYLLHRLPLLKELRVVFIGPDLFLKPVEGEESVDYFLDESGKGRCISCEQSNKLFVYEMCLMTYHEFVNSQHFTDPDVIIAYNCGFHMYSEEAKDTWKPSFEYMTRSHSCPLIFTSYNKSEAIADLQALKKVCPVYTEFSANRNPYSGLWPKRDFDSEEDHLVFYNNQFVSAVRGNTKEKCSTDDNDESLISTNHTPVNQVKELCCTDWEVFDP
;
A
#
# COMPACT_ATOMS: atom_id res chain seq x y z
N MET A 1 -22.87 -37.10 50.62
CA MET A 1 -22.32 -38.47 50.75
C MET A 1 -22.20 -39.08 49.34
N PRO A 2 -21.15 -39.87 49.05
CA PRO A 2 -20.10 -39.42 48.12
C PRO A 2 -19.71 -40.41 46.98
N VAL A 3 -18.74 -39.96 46.14
CA VAL A 3 -17.73 -40.70 45.32
C VAL A 3 -18.06 -41.16 43.88
N SER A 4 -17.01 -41.05 43.04
CA SER A 4 -16.80 -41.10 41.58
C SER A 4 -16.95 -42.43 40.82
N ALA A 5 -17.02 -42.35 39.46
CA ALA A 5 -16.17 -43.12 38.52
C ALA A 5 -16.25 -42.62 37.05
N TYR A 6 -15.10 -42.73 36.35
CA TYR A 6 -14.80 -42.60 34.89
C TYR A 6 -15.63 -43.60 34.00
N VAL A 7 -15.70 -43.61 32.65
CA VAL A 7 -14.66 -43.63 31.56
C VAL A 7 -15.31 -43.36 30.16
N ASP A 8 -14.50 -42.78 29.26
CA ASP A 8 -14.57 -42.61 27.79
C ASP A 8 -15.01 -43.79 26.90
N ALA A 9 -15.56 -43.47 25.71
CA ALA A 9 -15.18 -44.05 24.41
C ALA A 9 -15.82 -43.29 23.21
N GLY A 10 -15.01 -42.62 22.39
CA GLY A 10 -15.43 -41.98 21.12
C GLY A 10 -14.43 -42.27 20.00
N HIS A 11 -14.86 -43.03 19.00
CA HIS A 11 -14.06 -43.52 17.86
C HIS A 11 -13.61 -42.39 16.91
N GLY A 12 -12.31 -42.40 16.55
CA GLY A 12 -11.71 -41.54 15.54
C GLY A 12 -11.77 -42.12 14.14
N ILE A 13 -12.09 -41.27 13.16
CA ILE A 13 -11.82 -41.46 11.73
C ILE A 13 -10.94 -40.28 11.30
N SER A 14 -9.74 -40.58 10.79
CA SER A 14 -8.61 -39.65 10.72
C SER A 14 -8.75 -38.55 9.66
N MET A 15 -8.42 -37.32 10.04
CA MET A 15 -8.23 -36.16 9.14
C MET A 15 -7.00 -36.27 8.21
N ARG A 16 -6.24 -37.38 8.24
CA ARG A 16 -4.99 -37.51 7.48
C ARG A 16 -5.20 -37.78 5.99
N HIS A 17 -6.32 -38.40 5.59
CA HIS A 17 -6.51 -38.80 4.19
C HIS A 17 -6.98 -37.66 3.27
N ARG A 18 -7.76 -36.68 3.77
CA ARG A 18 -8.19 -35.51 2.96
C ARG A 18 -7.10 -34.46 2.74
N ARG A 19 -6.03 -34.49 3.55
CA ARG A 19 -4.89 -33.58 3.43
C ARG A 19 -3.92 -34.06 2.34
N ALA A 20 -3.70 -35.38 2.26
CA ALA A 20 -2.86 -36.00 1.24
C ALA A 20 -3.41 -35.79 -0.19
N ASP A 21 -4.72 -35.94 -0.41
CA ASP A 21 -5.30 -35.78 -1.77
C ASP A 21 -5.28 -34.30 -2.26
N ARG A 22 -5.31 -33.34 -1.33
CA ARG A 22 -5.21 -31.89 -1.62
C ARG A 22 -3.76 -31.45 -1.84
N GLU A 23 -2.84 -31.96 -1.02
CA GLU A 23 -1.39 -31.75 -1.19
C GLU A 23 -0.88 -32.43 -2.47
N HIS A 24 -1.45 -33.58 -2.88
CA HIS A 24 -1.04 -34.26 -4.10
C HIS A 24 -1.56 -33.57 -5.38
N SER A 25 -2.80 -33.05 -5.37
CA SER A 25 -3.34 -32.33 -6.54
C SER A 25 -2.72 -30.94 -6.74
N LEU A 26 -2.30 -30.26 -5.66
CA LEU A 26 -1.54 -29.00 -5.72
C LEU A 26 -0.08 -29.24 -6.13
N ASN A 27 0.57 -30.31 -5.63
CA ASN A 27 1.95 -30.65 -6.00
C ASN A 27 2.10 -31.06 -7.47
N VAL A 28 1.12 -31.74 -8.07
CA VAL A 28 1.21 -32.16 -9.48
C VAL A 28 1.07 -30.95 -10.41
N GLY A 29 0.20 -29.98 -10.08
CA GLY A 29 0.06 -28.72 -10.83
C GLY A 29 1.32 -27.84 -10.72
N SER A 30 1.85 -27.66 -9.50
CA SER A 30 3.06 -26.87 -9.28
C SER A 30 4.32 -27.51 -9.88
N GLN A 31 4.38 -28.84 -10.00
CA GLN A 31 5.49 -29.54 -10.67
C GLN A 31 5.48 -29.41 -12.19
N GLU A 32 4.32 -29.49 -12.85
CA GLU A 32 4.24 -29.25 -14.30
C GLU A 32 4.48 -27.78 -14.65
N GLU A 33 4.02 -26.85 -13.82
CA GLU A 33 4.19 -25.40 -14.03
C GLU A 33 5.63 -24.93 -13.77
N ALA A 34 6.28 -25.47 -12.74
CA ALA A 34 7.70 -25.19 -12.45
C ALA A 34 8.64 -25.77 -13.52
N ASN A 35 8.38 -27.01 -13.97
CA ASN A 35 9.13 -27.63 -15.06
C ASN A 35 9.00 -26.85 -16.38
N ASN A 36 7.85 -26.21 -16.63
CA ASN A 36 7.63 -25.36 -17.81
C ASN A 36 8.32 -23.99 -17.74
N CYS A 37 8.72 -23.55 -16.54
CA CYS A 37 9.41 -22.28 -16.31
C CYS A 37 10.91 -22.46 -16.05
N GLY A 38 11.44 -23.69 -16.16
CA GLY A 38 12.87 -23.98 -15.93
C GLY A 38 13.34 -23.77 -14.49
N VAL A 39 12.41 -23.64 -13.54
CA VAL A 39 12.69 -23.43 -12.11
C VAL A 39 12.19 -24.63 -11.30
N SER A 40 12.76 -24.86 -10.13
CA SER A 40 12.26 -25.90 -9.24
C SER A 40 10.85 -25.54 -8.72
N PRO A 41 10.01 -26.54 -8.38
CA PRO A 41 8.70 -26.31 -7.77
C PRO A 41 8.73 -25.41 -6.55
N LYS A 42 9.84 -25.46 -5.81
CA LYS A 42 10.09 -24.64 -4.64
C LYS A 42 10.41 -23.17 -4.99
N GLU A 43 11.15 -22.94 -6.07
CA GLU A 43 11.43 -21.59 -6.59
C GLU A 43 10.19 -20.95 -7.23
N PHE A 44 9.34 -21.76 -7.88
CA PHE A 44 8.05 -21.33 -8.42
C PHE A 44 7.06 -20.96 -7.30
N GLU A 45 6.95 -21.79 -6.26
CA GLU A 45 6.23 -21.44 -5.03
C GLU A 45 6.80 -20.18 -4.37
N GLU A 46 8.12 -20.00 -4.31
CA GLU A 46 8.75 -18.79 -3.74
C GLU A 46 8.55 -17.52 -4.59
N CYS A 47 8.30 -17.64 -5.90
CA CYS A 47 7.98 -16.50 -6.77
C CYS A 47 6.50 -16.09 -6.72
N LEU A 48 5.60 -17.02 -6.34
CA LEU A 48 4.15 -16.79 -6.28
C LEU A 48 3.61 -16.61 -4.86
N GLU A 49 4.27 -17.16 -3.85
CA GLU A 49 4.00 -16.84 -2.45
C GLU A 49 4.54 -15.45 -2.15
N ILE A 50 3.71 -14.43 -2.34
CA ILE A 50 3.93 -13.13 -1.69
C ILE A 50 3.76 -13.38 -0.18
N LYS A 51 4.83 -13.86 0.47
CA LYS A 51 4.89 -13.96 1.93
C LYS A 51 4.61 -12.58 2.49
N SER A 52 3.67 -12.50 3.44
CA SER A 52 3.35 -11.23 4.09
C SER A 52 4.64 -10.61 4.63
N THR A 53 4.93 -9.39 4.20
CA THR A 53 6.03 -8.60 4.74
C THR A 53 5.86 -8.45 6.25
N ARG A 54 6.94 -8.65 7.00
CA ARG A 54 6.96 -8.37 8.44
C ARG A 54 7.01 -6.86 8.65
N HIS A 55 6.19 -6.35 9.56
CA HIS A 55 6.16 -4.94 9.96
C HIS A 55 6.42 -4.79 11.46
N PHE A 56 7.09 -3.71 11.87
CA PHE A 56 7.29 -3.34 13.26
C PHE A 56 6.11 -2.51 13.78
N LEU A 57 5.49 -2.98 14.86
CA LEU A 57 4.33 -2.36 15.50
C LEU A 57 4.67 -2.15 16.99
N PRO A 58 4.98 -0.92 17.45
CA PRO A 58 5.59 -0.69 18.76
C PRO A 58 4.73 -1.14 19.95
N GLY A 59 3.40 -1.16 19.78
CA GLY A 59 2.42 -1.49 20.80
C GLY A 59 2.01 -2.96 20.93
N VAL A 60 2.59 -3.87 20.15
CA VAL A 60 2.28 -5.31 20.19
C VAL A 60 3.57 -6.14 20.25
N CYS A 61 3.44 -7.42 20.59
CA CYS A 61 4.58 -8.33 20.61
C CYS A 61 5.26 -8.39 19.23
N HIS A 62 6.57 -8.13 19.18
CA HIS A 62 7.32 -8.10 17.92
C HIS A 62 7.34 -9.43 17.18
N GLN A 63 7.16 -10.55 17.90
CA GLN A 63 7.22 -11.90 17.32
C GLN A 63 5.84 -12.45 16.94
N CYS A 64 4.86 -12.38 17.83
CA CYS A 64 3.55 -13.01 17.62
C CYS A 64 2.41 -12.02 17.36
N LEU A 65 2.70 -10.71 17.44
CA LEU A 65 1.76 -9.62 17.21
C LEU A 65 0.57 -9.56 18.19
N SER A 66 0.64 -10.29 19.31
CA SER A 66 -0.35 -10.20 20.38
C SER A 66 -0.31 -8.84 21.07
N TRP A 67 -1.50 -8.33 21.41
CA TRP A 67 -1.68 -7.14 22.22
C TRP A 67 -1.28 -7.38 23.69
N PRO A 68 -0.75 -6.35 24.38
CA PRO A 68 -0.60 -6.40 25.84
C PRO A 68 -1.95 -6.50 26.54
N SER A 69 -1.94 -7.06 27.75
CA SER A 69 -3.03 -6.90 28.72
C SER A 69 -2.49 -6.18 29.97
N PRO A 70 -3.38 -5.65 30.85
CA PRO A 70 -2.95 -5.09 32.12
C PRO A 70 -2.16 -6.08 32.99
N ASP A 71 -2.53 -7.36 32.95
CA ASP A 71 -1.90 -8.42 33.72
C ASP A 71 -0.59 -8.93 33.07
N ASP A 72 -0.51 -8.87 31.73
CA ASP A 72 0.63 -9.33 30.94
C ASP A 72 1.16 -8.21 30.02
N PRO A 73 1.88 -7.22 30.58
CA PRO A 73 2.49 -6.17 29.78
C PRO A 73 3.65 -6.70 28.93
N LEU A 74 3.94 -6.04 27.81
CA LEU A 74 5.08 -6.39 26.96
C LEU A 74 6.41 -6.13 27.67
N LYS A 75 7.34 -7.06 27.50
CA LYS A 75 8.70 -7.04 28.05
C LYS A 75 9.67 -6.61 26.97
N TYR A 76 10.37 -5.50 27.19
CA TYR A 76 11.35 -4.99 26.23
C TYR A 76 12.59 -5.87 26.17
N CYS A 77 13.22 -5.94 24.99
CA CYS A 77 14.53 -6.56 24.85
C CYS A 77 15.53 -5.87 25.79
N GLY A 78 15.95 -6.52 26.87
CA GLY A 78 16.77 -5.95 27.94
C GLY A 78 18.17 -5.45 27.55
N ARG A 79 18.51 -5.45 26.26
CA ARG A 79 19.77 -4.94 25.71
C ARG A 79 19.57 -3.64 24.93
N CYS A 80 18.76 -3.67 23.88
CA CYS A 80 18.56 -2.50 23.01
C CYS A 80 17.30 -1.69 23.37
N HIS A 81 16.33 -2.29 24.07
CA HIS A 81 14.99 -1.74 24.35
C HIS A 81 14.24 -1.21 23.13
N LEU A 82 14.56 -1.69 21.92
CA LEU A 82 13.93 -1.24 20.67
C LEU A 82 12.66 -2.01 20.30
N VAL A 83 12.56 -3.27 20.74
CA VAL A 83 11.45 -4.17 20.47
C VAL A 83 10.96 -4.79 21.78
N SER A 84 9.73 -5.27 21.80
CA SER A 84 9.07 -5.82 22.99
C SER A 84 8.36 -7.13 22.68
N TYR A 85 8.20 -7.98 23.69
CA TYR A 85 7.66 -9.34 23.57
C TYR A 85 6.67 -9.65 24.68
N CYS A 86 5.63 -10.45 24.41
CA CYS A 86 4.72 -10.89 25.46
C CYS A 86 5.34 -11.96 26.38
N SER A 87 6.34 -12.72 25.90
CA SER A 87 6.99 -13.78 26.65
C SER A 87 8.47 -13.96 26.29
N THR A 88 9.20 -14.64 27.17
CA THR A 88 10.59 -15.06 26.91
C THR A 88 10.66 -15.99 25.70
N ASP A 89 9.64 -16.81 25.45
CA ASP A 89 9.60 -17.72 24.29
C ASP A 89 9.52 -16.92 22.98
N CYS A 90 8.69 -15.86 22.93
CA CYS A 90 8.63 -14.95 21.79
C CYS A 90 9.97 -14.25 21.55
N GLN A 91 10.66 -13.83 22.62
CA GLN A 91 11.99 -13.24 22.51
C GLN A 91 13.01 -14.25 21.98
N GLN A 92 12.98 -15.50 22.44
CA GLN A 92 13.88 -16.56 21.97
C GLN A 92 13.64 -16.91 20.50
N ALA A 93 12.37 -16.96 20.08
CA ALA A 93 11.98 -17.22 18.70
C ALA A 93 12.48 -16.13 17.75
N ASP A 94 12.41 -14.86 18.16
CA ASP A 94 12.90 -13.71 17.37
C ASP A 94 14.44 -13.55 17.41
N TRP A 95 15.12 -14.18 18.38
CA TRP A 95 16.55 -13.93 18.62
C TRP A 95 17.44 -14.27 17.42
N THR A 96 17.05 -15.24 16.60
CA THR A 96 17.82 -15.67 15.42
C THR A 96 18.01 -14.54 14.41
N SER A 97 16.98 -13.70 14.20
CA SER A 97 17.01 -12.51 13.36
C SER A 97 17.44 -11.27 14.15
N HIS A 98 16.82 -11.00 15.30
CA HIS A 98 17.01 -9.75 16.04
C HIS A 98 18.43 -9.53 16.59
N LYS A 99 19.18 -10.59 16.92
CA LYS A 99 20.49 -10.49 17.59
C LYS A 99 21.49 -9.56 16.90
N PHE A 100 21.43 -9.44 15.57
CA PHE A 100 22.36 -8.61 14.80
C PHE A 100 22.03 -7.12 14.99
N LEU A 101 20.77 -6.74 14.74
CA LEU A 101 20.26 -5.38 14.99
C LEU A 101 20.42 -4.99 16.46
N CYS A 102 20.12 -5.91 17.38
CA CYS A 102 20.27 -5.71 18.82
C CYS A 102 21.70 -5.29 19.19
N LYS A 103 22.71 -6.03 18.71
CA LYS A 103 24.13 -5.75 18.99
C LYS A 103 24.60 -4.43 18.38
N ALA A 104 24.13 -4.08 17.19
CA ALA A 104 24.46 -2.81 16.55
C ALA A 104 23.88 -1.61 17.31
N ASN A 105 22.75 -1.80 17.99
CA ASN A 105 21.99 -0.74 18.66
C ASN A 105 21.98 -0.84 20.18
N THR A 106 22.97 -1.50 20.78
CA THR A 106 23.21 -1.44 22.22
C THR A 106 24.04 -0.21 22.56
N ARG A 107 23.50 0.76 23.30
CA ARG A 107 24.29 1.86 23.90
C ARG A 107 24.40 1.72 25.43
N SER A 108 25.63 1.40 25.84
CA SER A 108 26.34 1.52 27.14
C SER A 108 25.59 1.51 28.50
N LYS A 109 26.03 0.55 29.35
CA LYS A 109 26.10 0.43 30.83
C LYS A 109 24.91 0.79 31.75
N ASN A 110 23.93 1.58 31.32
CA ASN A 110 22.84 2.07 32.18
C ASN A 110 21.43 1.68 31.69
N GLY A 111 21.31 0.81 30.68
CA GLY A 111 20.00 0.40 30.14
C GLY A 111 19.35 1.42 29.19
N ALA A 112 20.08 2.40 28.67
CA ALA A 112 19.56 3.37 27.72
C ALA A 112 19.50 2.80 26.28
N ASN A 113 18.46 3.14 25.51
CA ASN A 113 18.39 2.81 24.07
C ASN A 113 19.07 3.88 23.20
N VAL A 114 19.19 3.62 21.90
CA VAL A 114 19.79 4.55 20.92
C VAL A 114 19.03 5.87 20.74
N PHE A 115 17.84 6.02 21.32
CA PHE A 115 17.04 7.25 21.32
C PHE A 115 17.20 8.09 22.59
N SER A 116 18.01 7.65 23.56
CA SER A 116 18.18 8.35 24.85
C SER A 116 18.60 9.82 24.75
N ASP A 117 19.41 10.17 23.74
CA ASP A 117 19.86 11.55 23.52
C ASP A 117 18.85 12.39 22.71
N ALA A 118 17.79 11.79 22.14
CA ALA A 118 16.87 12.46 21.22
C ALA A 118 16.12 13.63 21.89
N LYS A 119 15.77 13.47 23.17
CA LYS A 119 15.11 14.52 23.98
C LYS A 119 15.92 15.81 24.10
N VAL A 120 17.24 15.73 23.92
CA VAL A 120 18.15 16.89 24.00
C VAL A 120 18.63 17.31 22.62
N SER A 121 18.91 16.36 21.74
CA SER A 121 19.61 16.59 20.47
C SER A 121 18.69 16.67 19.23
N ALA A 122 17.42 16.30 19.37
CA ALA A 122 16.50 16.14 18.24
C ALA A 122 15.05 16.57 18.57
N THR A 123 14.89 17.71 19.25
CA THR A 123 13.57 18.24 19.63
C THR A 123 12.82 18.89 18.47
N GLU A 124 13.53 19.41 17.47
CA GLU A 124 12.93 20.00 16.27
C GLU A 124 12.71 18.96 15.18
N LYS A 125 11.67 19.14 14.38
CA LYS A 125 11.24 18.19 13.34
C LYS A 125 12.33 17.77 12.36
N LYS A 126 13.02 18.74 11.73
CA LYS A 126 14.11 18.47 10.79
C LYS A 126 15.28 17.73 11.45
N THR A 127 15.59 18.10 12.71
CA THR A 127 16.63 17.42 13.48
C THR A 127 16.23 16.00 13.86
N TRP A 128 14.94 15.73 14.09
CA TRP A 128 14.39 14.41 14.37
C TRP A 128 14.46 13.45 13.18
N ILE A 129 14.06 13.91 11.98
CA ILE A 129 14.21 13.12 10.74
C ILE A 129 15.68 12.76 10.54
N LYS A 130 16.57 13.75 10.60
CA LYS A 130 18.01 13.53 10.48
C LYS A 130 18.56 12.59 11.55
N TYR A 131 18.06 12.67 12.79
CA TYR A 131 18.48 11.78 13.88
C TYR A 131 18.15 10.32 13.56
N ARG A 132 16.92 10.03 13.12
CA ARG A 132 16.48 8.67 12.74
C ARG A 132 17.26 8.12 11.55
N ASN A 133 17.39 8.88 10.47
CA ASN A 133 18.11 8.46 9.26
C ASN A 133 19.59 8.15 9.58
N ASN A 134 20.22 8.91 10.50
CA ASN A 134 21.58 8.63 10.94
C ASN A 134 21.71 7.35 11.77
N LEU A 135 20.69 6.98 12.57
CA LEU A 135 20.71 5.74 13.33
C LEU A 135 20.53 4.53 12.42
N GLU A 136 19.60 4.63 11.48
CA GLU A 136 19.36 3.64 10.44
C GLU A 136 20.62 3.39 9.61
N ALA A 137 21.21 4.42 8.99
CA ALA A 137 22.42 4.28 8.18
C ALA A 137 23.61 3.72 8.97
N LYS A 138 23.75 4.09 10.25
CA LYS A 138 24.77 3.49 11.14
C LYS A 138 24.50 2.01 11.39
N THR A 139 23.24 1.62 11.51
CA THR A 139 22.84 0.23 11.71
C THR A 139 23.13 -0.60 10.46
N GLU A 140 22.74 -0.14 9.27
CA GLU A 140 23.08 -0.77 7.99
C GLU A 140 24.58 -0.95 7.83
N HIS A 141 25.35 0.11 8.10
CA HIS A 141 26.81 0.05 8.05
C HIS A 141 27.39 -0.99 9.01
N ALA A 142 26.85 -1.09 10.24
CA ALA A 142 27.27 -2.07 11.23
C ALA A 142 26.89 -3.51 10.83
N LEU A 143 25.74 -3.70 10.16
CA LEU A 143 25.23 -4.98 9.71
C LEU A 143 25.84 -5.44 8.38
N ARG A 144 26.37 -4.50 7.58
CA ARG A 144 26.90 -4.72 6.22
C ARG A 144 25.87 -5.34 5.26
N ARG A 145 24.61 -4.94 5.43
CA ARG A 145 23.49 -5.25 4.56
C ARG A 145 22.43 -4.17 4.73
N ASP A 146 21.55 -4.07 3.75
CA ASP A 146 20.34 -3.26 3.88
C ASP A 146 19.44 -3.86 4.97
N LEU A 147 18.67 -2.99 5.62
CA LEU A 147 17.71 -3.41 6.63
C LEU A 147 16.49 -4.07 5.97
N GLU A 148 15.89 -5.03 6.67
CA GLU A 148 14.56 -5.50 6.30
C GLU A 148 13.51 -4.43 6.63
N ILE A 149 12.34 -4.51 6.00
CA ILE A 149 11.26 -3.51 6.17
C ILE A 149 10.92 -3.27 7.65
N HIS A 150 10.73 -4.35 8.43
CA HIS A 150 10.47 -4.20 9.87
C HIS A 150 11.64 -3.60 10.66
N GLU A 151 12.88 -3.74 10.19
CA GLU A 151 14.06 -3.17 10.84
C GLU A 151 14.16 -1.67 10.57
N HIS A 152 13.89 -1.22 9.34
CA HIS A 152 13.71 0.21 9.02
C HIS A 152 12.61 0.83 9.90
N GLU A 153 11.47 0.15 10.01
CA GLU A 153 10.31 0.65 10.76
C GLU A 153 10.58 0.83 12.27
N ILE A 154 11.54 0.11 12.86
CA ILE A 154 11.99 0.34 14.24
C ILE A 154 12.55 1.76 14.41
N PHE A 155 13.27 2.26 13.39
CA PHE A 155 13.81 3.62 13.40
C PHE A 155 12.79 4.65 12.98
N TYR A 156 11.87 4.31 12.07
CA TYR A 156 10.82 5.20 11.59
C TYR A 156 9.75 5.47 12.63
N PHE A 157 9.33 4.45 13.38
CA PHE A 157 8.23 4.52 14.35
C PHE A 157 8.69 4.13 15.76
N PRO A 158 9.76 4.74 16.29
CA PRO A 158 10.33 4.32 17.57
C PRO A 158 9.36 4.67 18.70
N ARG A 159 9.35 3.84 19.73
CA ARG A 159 8.57 4.12 20.94
C ARG A 159 9.25 5.20 21.78
N VAL A 160 8.94 6.46 21.48
CA VAL A 160 9.38 7.65 22.23
C VAL A 160 8.18 8.55 22.52
N CYS A 161 8.33 9.51 23.43
CA CYS A 161 7.30 10.54 23.61
C CYS A 161 7.16 11.36 22.33
N GLU A 162 5.93 11.48 21.80
CA GLU A 162 5.67 12.24 20.56
C GLU A 162 6.05 13.72 20.64
N ILE A 163 6.04 14.30 21.84
CA ILE A 163 6.40 15.70 22.07
C ILE A 163 7.89 15.87 22.37
N CYS A 164 8.39 15.23 23.44
CA CYS A 164 9.73 15.50 23.95
C CYS A 164 10.77 14.44 23.61
N ARG A 165 10.40 13.37 22.90
CA ARG A 165 11.29 12.26 22.53
C ARG A 165 11.97 11.54 23.71
N GLU A 166 11.39 11.63 24.92
CA GLU A 166 11.76 10.75 26.03
C GLU A 166 11.65 9.29 25.59
N SER A 167 12.66 8.48 25.86
CA SER A 167 12.75 7.10 25.37
C SER A 167 12.88 6.06 26.47
N GLU A 168 12.91 6.47 27.75
CA GLU A 168 12.96 5.58 28.91
C GLU A 168 11.65 4.77 29.02
N PRO A 169 11.69 3.43 28.85
CA PRO A 169 10.47 2.62 28.78
C PRO A 169 9.54 2.78 29.98
N THR A 170 10.12 2.95 31.19
CA THR A 170 9.36 3.08 32.44
C THR A 170 8.59 4.39 32.58
N LYS A 171 8.94 5.43 31.81
CA LYS A 171 8.25 6.74 31.84
C LYS A 171 7.16 6.86 30.79
N LEU A 172 7.13 5.96 29.81
CA LEU A 172 6.27 6.08 28.63
C LEU A 172 4.98 5.28 28.82
N LYS A 173 3.86 5.94 28.54
CA LYS A 173 2.52 5.34 28.44
C LYS A 173 2.05 5.38 26.99
N ASP A 174 1.57 4.26 26.50
CA ASP A 174 1.04 4.15 25.14
C ASP A 174 -0.40 4.67 25.08
N CYS A 175 -0.83 5.15 23.92
CA CYS A 175 -2.24 5.36 23.69
C CYS A 175 -3.01 4.04 23.83
N LEU A 176 -3.98 3.98 24.75
CA LEU A 176 -4.78 2.78 25.02
C LEU A 176 -5.71 2.35 23.87
N LYS A 177 -5.89 3.20 22.84
CA LYS A 177 -6.71 2.90 21.67
C LYS A 177 -5.88 2.34 20.52
N CYS A 178 -4.85 3.05 20.07
CA CYS A 178 -4.07 2.64 18.88
C CYS A 178 -2.78 1.89 19.21
N HIS A 179 -2.24 2.09 20.42
CA HIS A 179 -0.91 1.66 20.87
C HIS A 179 0.25 1.99 19.91
N ALA A 180 0.06 2.94 18.99
CA ALA A 180 1.05 3.32 17.98
C ALA A 180 1.90 4.52 18.41
N VAL A 181 1.42 5.31 19.38
CA VAL A 181 2.11 6.49 19.93
C VAL A 181 2.25 6.37 21.43
N ALA A 182 3.25 7.04 22.00
CA ALA A 182 3.54 7.04 23.43
C ALA A 182 3.82 8.46 23.96
N TYR A 183 3.59 8.65 25.26
CA TYR A 183 3.79 9.93 25.95
C TYR A 183 4.45 9.71 27.31
N CYS A 184 5.30 10.64 27.74
CA CYS A 184 5.90 10.59 29.08
C CYS A 184 5.03 11.23 30.18
N SER A 185 3.94 11.91 29.81
CA SER A 185 3.00 12.57 30.72
C SER A 185 1.66 12.83 30.02
N LEU A 186 0.60 13.01 30.81
CA LEU A 186 -0.70 13.46 30.29
C LEU A 186 -0.61 14.82 29.60
N GLN A 187 0.21 15.72 30.14
CA GLN A 187 0.45 17.03 29.53
C GLN A 187 0.95 16.93 28.07
N HIS A 188 1.90 16.02 27.78
CA HIS A 188 2.38 15.83 26.41
C HIS A 188 1.36 15.12 25.53
N GLN A 189 0.52 14.27 26.09
CA GLN A 189 -0.60 13.68 25.37
C GLN A 189 -1.63 14.74 24.96
N ASP A 190 -1.97 15.66 25.87
CA ASP A 190 -2.91 16.76 25.60
C ASP A 190 -2.34 17.74 24.56
N GLN A 191 -1.03 18.02 24.62
CA GLN A 191 -0.35 18.84 23.62
C GLN A 191 -0.43 18.22 22.22
N ASP A 192 -0.29 16.90 22.09
CA ASP A 192 -0.37 16.19 20.81
C ASP A 192 -1.81 15.90 20.35
N TRP A 193 -2.81 16.14 21.20
CA TRP A 193 -4.18 15.68 20.98
C TRP A 193 -4.75 16.13 19.63
N HIS A 194 -4.53 17.39 19.24
CA HIS A 194 -5.00 17.94 17.96
C HIS A 194 -4.51 17.14 16.74
N ARG A 195 -3.28 16.63 16.79
CA ARG A 195 -2.65 15.84 15.72
C ARG A 195 -3.01 14.36 15.83
N HIS A 196 -2.84 13.78 17.01
CA HIS A 196 -3.04 12.37 17.25
C HIS A 196 -4.52 11.96 17.22
N HIS A 197 -5.45 12.74 17.77
CA HIS A 197 -6.89 12.41 17.81
C HIS A 197 -7.44 12.06 16.42
N ASN A 198 -7.13 12.91 15.44
CA ASN A 198 -7.57 12.76 14.05
C ASN A 198 -7.00 11.52 13.36
N SER A 199 -5.86 11.00 13.84
CA SER A 199 -5.18 9.84 13.26
C SER A 199 -5.30 8.57 14.11
N CYS A 200 -5.81 8.64 15.34
CA CYS A 200 -5.80 7.54 16.30
C CYS A 200 -6.57 6.31 15.79
N SER A 201 -7.77 6.51 15.25
CA SER A 201 -8.57 5.44 14.63
C SER A 201 -7.84 4.83 13.43
N ALA A 202 -7.18 5.65 12.61
CA ALA A 202 -6.46 5.21 11.43
C ALA A 202 -5.18 4.43 11.79
N LEU A 203 -4.45 4.84 12.82
CA LEU A 203 -3.32 4.10 13.36
C LEU A 203 -3.73 2.72 13.90
N LEU A 204 -4.84 2.65 14.64
CA LEU A 204 -5.40 1.36 15.08
C LEU A 204 -5.74 0.47 13.88
N LEU A 205 -6.42 1.03 12.88
CA LEU A 205 -6.76 0.30 11.67
C LEU A 205 -5.52 -0.18 10.91
N SER A 206 -4.46 0.63 10.84
CA SER A 206 -3.18 0.26 10.25
C SER A 206 -2.57 -0.95 10.96
N THR A 207 -2.50 -0.90 12.30
CA THR A 207 -2.01 -2.00 13.14
C THR A 207 -2.83 -3.27 12.93
N LEU A 208 -4.16 -3.19 13.02
CA LEU A 208 -5.04 -4.34 12.82
C LEU A 208 -4.90 -4.95 11.41
N SER A 209 -4.70 -4.11 10.39
CA SER A 209 -4.52 -4.56 9.02
C SER A 209 -3.21 -5.32 8.82
N HIS A 210 -2.09 -4.85 9.39
CA HIS A 210 -0.82 -5.58 9.37
C HIS A 210 -0.90 -6.90 10.14
N ILE A 211 -1.55 -6.91 11.33
CA ILE A 211 -1.74 -8.13 12.11
C ILE A 211 -2.54 -9.17 11.32
N GLN A 212 -3.65 -8.77 10.70
CA GLN A 212 -4.47 -9.70 9.93
C GLN A 212 -3.73 -10.23 8.71
N GLN A 213 -2.98 -9.38 7.99
CA GLN A 213 -2.18 -9.82 6.84
C GLN A 213 -1.09 -10.82 7.26
N ALA A 214 -0.42 -10.58 8.38
CA ALA A 214 0.57 -11.51 8.92
C ALA A 214 -0.04 -12.87 9.33
N GLN A 215 -1.29 -12.87 9.82
CA GLN A 215 -1.97 -14.09 10.27
C GLN A 215 -2.65 -14.89 9.14
N LEU A 216 -3.23 -14.20 8.17
CA LEU A 216 -4.06 -14.80 7.11
C LEU A 216 -3.40 -14.79 5.73
N GLY A 217 -2.25 -14.13 5.59
CA GLY A 217 -1.59 -13.88 4.32
C GLY A 217 -2.15 -12.68 3.56
N VAL A 218 -1.56 -12.41 2.40
CA VAL A 218 -2.03 -11.38 1.47
C VAL A 218 -3.31 -11.89 0.80
N PRO A 219 -4.43 -11.18 0.86
CA PRO A 219 -5.67 -11.71 0.32
C PRO A 219 -5.69 -11.55 -1.22
N ASP A 220 -6.27 -12.55 -1.91
CA ASP A 220 -6.46 -12.53 -3.36
C ASP A 220 -7.50 -11.50 -3.77
N VAL A 221 -7.22 -10.72 -4.82
CA VAL A 221 -8.16 -9.73 -5.34
C VAL A 221 -9.49 -10.42 -5.66
N PRO A 222 -10.64 -9.90 -5.20
CA PRO A 222 -11.94 -10.44 -5.56
C PRO A 222 -12.26 -10.09 -7.02
N ILE A 223 -11.62 -10.79 -7.96
CA ILE A 223 -11.99 -10.73 -9.37
C ILE A 223 -13.42 -11.27 -9.47
N LEU A 224 -14.29 -10.56 -10.21
CA LEU A 224 -15.67 -10.99 -10.42
C LEU A 224 -15.66 -12.41 -10.99
N SER A 225 -16.47 -13.33 -10.47
CA SER A 225 -16.44 -14.74 -10.89
C SER A 225 -16.68 -14.94 -12.40
N ALA A 226 -17.34 -13.97 -13.05
CA ALA A 226 -17.48 -13.89 -14.50
C ALA A 226 -17.54 -12.43 -14.97
N PRO A 227 -17.13 -12.13 -16.22
CA PRO A 227 -17.34 -10.84 -16.85
C PRO A 227 -18.82 -10.44 -16.82
N VAL A 228 -19.08 -9.18 -16.51
CA VAL A 228 -20.45 -8.64 -16.53
C VAL A 228 -20.97 -8.64 -17.96
N ARG A 229 -22.24 -8.99 -18.14
CA ARG A 229 -22.89 -9.00 -19.48
C ARG A 229 -23.35 -7.63 -19.94
N ARG A 230 -23.60 -6.73 -18.99
CA ARG A 230 -24.07 -5.36 -19.23
C ARG A 230 -23.16 -4.40 -18.50
N TYR A 231 -22.78 -3.34 -19.20
CA TYR A 231 -22.01 -2.25 -18.60
C TYR A 231 -22.88 -1.53 -17.56
N SER A 232 -22.24 -1.18 -16.44
CA SER A 232 -22.80 -0.29 -15.42
C SER A 232 -21.67 0.63 -14.98
N PRO A 233 -21.91 1.95 -14.87
CA PRO A 233 -20.92 2.88 -14.36
C PRO A 233 -20.36 2.46 -13.01
N LEU A 234 -19.19 2.96 -12.68
CA LEU A 234 -18.64 2.83 -11.35
C LEU A 234 -19.56 3.52 -10.31
N PRO A 235 -19.83 2.89 -9.16
CA PRO A 235 -20.56 3.52 -8.06
C PRO A 235 -19.79 4.72 -7.47
N ASP A 236 -20.39 5.45 -6.53
CA ASP A 236 -19.74 6.59 -5.90
C ASP A 236 -18.60 6.19 -4.94
N THR A 237 -18.56 4.92 -4.49
CA THR A 237 -17.56 4.43 -3.54
C THR A 237 -17.14 3.00 -3.85
N PHE A 238 -16.08 2.54 -3.19
CA PHE A 238 -15.58 1.17 -3.31
C PHE A 238 -16.56 0.11 -2.77
N ILE A 239 -17.36 0.44 -1.75
CA ILE A 239 -18.15 -0.53 -0.98
C ILE A 239 -19.13 -1.35 -1.82
N PRO A 240 -19.90 -0.77 -2.77
CA PRO A 240 -20.82 -1.52 -3.60
C PRO A 240 -20.15 -2.51 -4.56
N LEU A 241 -18.84 -2.39 -4.80
CA LEU A 241 -18.07 -3.31 -5.65
C LEU A 241 -17.65 -4.59 -4.90
N LEU A 242 -17.75 -4.58 -3.57
CA LEU A 242 -17.37 -5.72 -2.74
C LEU A 242 -18.50 -6.76 -2.67
N PRO A 243 -18.17 -8.07 -2.69
CA PRO A 243 -19.19 -9.12 -2.52
C PRO A 243 -19.86 -9.06 -1.14
N LYS A 244 -21.03 -8.39 -1.05
CA LYS A 244 -21.78 -8.16 0.20
C LYS A 244 -22.03 -9.45 0.98
N SER A 245 -22.48 -10.50 0.30
CA SER A 245 -22.80 -11.79 0.92
C SER A 245 -21.60 -12.51 1.56
N LYS A 246 -20.37 -12.18 1.13
CA LYS A 246 -19.15 -12.84 1.59
C LYS A 246 -18.35 -11.99 2.57
N TRP A 247 -18.41 -10.66 2.44
CA TRP A 247 -17.50 -9.76 3.16
C TRP A 247 -18.22 -8.68 3.95
N LEU A 248 -19.31 -8.10 3.45
CA LEU A 248 -20.00 -6.99 4.13
C LEU A 248 -21.51 -7.29 4.17
N PRO A 249 -21.97 -8.15 5.10
CA PRO A 249 -23.36 -8.61 5.13
C PRO A 249 -24.38 -7.47 5.25
N ASP A 250 -24.02 -6.42 5.99
CA ASP A 250 -24.82 -5.20 6.17
C ASP A 250 -24.40 -4.04 5.23
N GLY A 251 -23.36 -4.26 4.41
CA GLY A 251 -22.81 -3.26 3.50
C GLY A 251 -22.01 -2.14 4.18
N THR A 252 -21.57 -2.31 5.42
CA THR A 252 -20.81 -1.29 6.16
C THR A 252 -19.41 -1.78 6.54
N LEU A 253 -18.41 -0.88 6.50
CA LEU A 253 -17.08 -1.15 7.06
C LEU A 253 -17.12 -0.92 8.58
N ASP A 254 -17.52 -1.94 9.33
CA ASP A 254 -17.50 -1.93 10.78
C ASP A 254 -16.26 -2.65 11.32
N ILE A 255 -15.45 -1.93 12.10
CA ILE A 255 -14.23 -2.43 12.76
C ILE A 255 -14.48 -2.90 14.20
N SER A 256 -15.74 -2.91 14.65
CA SER A 256 -16.19 -3.57 15.88
C SER A 256 -16.03 -5.10 15.79
N GLN A 257 -15.99 -5.77 16.94
CA GLN A 257 -15.58 -7.18 17.04
C GLN A 257 -16.34 -8.13 16.09
N GLY A 258 -17.61 -7.86 15.76
CA GLY A 258 -18.44 -8.76 14.95
C GLY A 258 -18.14 -8.78 13.45
N GLN A 259 -17.68 -7.67 12.86
CA GLN A 259 -17.41 -7.54 11.42
C GLN A 259 -15.95 -7.20 11.08
N ARG A 260 -15.12 -6.91 12.10
CA ARG A 260 -13.73 -6.45 11.98
C ARG A 260 -12.92 -7.21 10.93
N SER A 261 -12.95 -8.53 11.00
CA SER A 261 -12.13 -9.38 10.11
C SER A 261 -12.46 -9.14 8.64
N ASN A 262 -13.74 -9.06 8.28
CA ASN A 262 -14.11 -8.85 6.89
C ASN A 262 -13.93 -7.40 6.43
N SER A 263 -14.19 -6.43 7.31
CA SER A 263 -13.95 -5.01 7.04
C SER A 263 -12.48 -4.73 6.76
N ILE A 264 -11.56 -5.32 7.54
CA ILE A 264 -10.12 -5.18 7.28
C ILE A 264 -9.74 -5.84 5.96
N ARG A 265 -10.27 -7.03 5.62
CA ARG A 265 -10.04 -7.64 4.30
C ARG A 265 -10.53 -6.77 3.15
N ALA A 266 -11.70 -6.16 3.29
CA ALA A 266 -12.23 -5.18 2.33
C ALA A 266 -11.28 -3.99 2.14
N ILE A 267 -10.71 -3.48 3.22
CA ILE A 267 -9.70 -2.41 3.22
C ILE A 267 -8.42 -2.87 2.53
N GLN A 268 -7.91 -4.08 2.81
CA GLN A 268 -6.75 -4.64 2.14
C GLN A 268 -6.97 -4.82 0.62
N PHE A 269 -8.19 -5.18 0.18
CA PHE A 269 -8.52 -5.27 -1.24
C PHE A 269 -8.50 -3.92 -1.96
N SER A 270 -8.87 -2.85 -1.28
CA SER A 270 -8.83 -1.51 -1.86
C SER A 270 -7.42 -1.11 -2.27
N GLU A 271 -6.38 -1.59 -1.57
CA GLU A 271 -4.98 -1.31 -1.93
C GLU A 271 -4.54 -1.93 -3.25
N LYS A 272 -5.14 -3.06 -3.64
CA LYS A 272 -4.85 -3.68 -4.95
C LYS A 272 -5.74 -3.09 -6.05
N LEU A 273 -7.02 -2.87 -5.73
CA LEU A 273 -8.01 -2.40 -6.71
C LEU A 273 -7.95 -0.89 -6.96
N THR A 274 -7.30 -0.12 -6.10
CA THR A 274 -7.18 1.35 -6.27
C THR A 274 -6.55 1.70 -7.62
N PHE A 275 -5.56 0.94 -8.11
CA PHE A 275 -4.91 1.21 -9.39
C PHE A 275 -5.91 1.14 -10.57
N PRO A 276 -6.46 -0.04 -10.95
CA PRO A 276 -7.37 -0.12 -12.09
C PRO A 276 -8.66 0.70 -11.91
N LEU A 277 -9.19 0.83 -10.68
CA LEU A 277 -10.43 1.58 -10.45
C LEU A 277 -10.25 3.09 -10.52
N THR A 278 -9.10 3.62 -10.09
CA THR A 278 -8.77 5.04 -10.25
C THR A 278 -8.70 5.41 -11.71
N LEU A 279 -8.00 4.58 -12.51
CA LEU A 279 -7.93 4.77 -13.96
C LEU A 279 -9.34 4.73 -14.57
N LEU A 280 -10.11 3.68 -14.29
CA LEU A 280 -11.45 3.52 -14.87
C LEU A 280 -12.38 4.67 -14.47
N SER A 281 -12.33 5.14 -13.23
CA SER A 281 -13.14 6.27 -12.75
C SER A 281 -12.79 7.58 -13.48
N ALA A 282 -11.51 7.81 -13.74
CA ALA A 282 -11.07 8.96 -14.54
C ALA A 282 -11.53 8.83 -16.01
N LEU A 283 -11.34 7.65 -16.62
CA LEU A 283 -11.72 7.40 -18.01
C LEU A 283 -13.24 7.44 -18.25
N GLU A 284 -14.06 7.04 -17.27
CA GLU A 284 -15.53 7.22 -17.32
C GLU A 284 -15.93 8.69 -17.44
N LYS A 285 -15.11 9.62 -16.91
CA LYS A 285 -15.37 11.06 -16.95
C LYS A 285 -14.85 11.71 -18.24
N ILE A 286 -13.66 11.33 -18.70
CA ILE A 286 -12.94 12.06 -19.76
C ILE A 286 -12.90 11.36 -21.12
N GLY A 287 -13.26 10.07 -21.18
CA GLY A 287 -13.22 9.26 -22.39
C GLY A 287 -11.80 9.04 -22.96
N ILE A 288 -11.73 8.29 -24.06
CA ILE A 288 -10.47 7.87 -24.70
C ILE A 288 -10.38 8.40 -26.13
N GLY A 289 -9.18 8.80 -26.54
CA GLY A 289 -8.94 9.30 -27.89
C GLY A 289 -9.47 10.73 -28.11
N PRO A 290 -9.36 11.24 -29.35
CA PRO A 290 -9.73 12.62 -29.66
C PRO A 290 -11.25 12.85 -29.57
N SER A 291 -12.05 11.82 -29.85
CA SER A 291 -13.52 11.88 -29.78
C SER A 291 -14.07 11.64 -28.37
N LYS A 292 -13.20 11.52 -27.35
CA LYS A 292 -13.56 11.16 -25.97
C LYS A 292 -14.51 9.94 -25.92
N THR A 293 -14.12 8.88 -26.63
CA THR A 293 -14.89 7.63 -26.72
C THR A 293 -15.17 7.08 -25.32
N ALA A 294 -16.43 6.75 -25.04
CA ALA A 294 -16.83 6.23 -23.75
C ALA A 294 -16.24 4.83 -23.50
N VAL A 295 -15.75 4.58 -22.29
CA VAL A 295 -15.15 3.28 -21.91
C VAL A 295 -16.08 2.08 -22.13
N LYS A 296 -17.40 2.29 -22.11
CA LYS A 296 -18.39 1.23 -22.35
C LYS A 296 -18.33 0.63 -23.76
N THR A 297 -17.73 1.33 -24.73
CA THR A 297 -17.69 0.93 -26.15
C THR A 297 -16.34 0.40 -26.62
N ILE A 298 -15.30 0.46 -25.77
CA ILE A 298 -13.94 0.10 -26.18
C ILE A 298 -13.79 -1.42 -26.28
N LYS A 299 -12.93 -1.86 -27.21
CA LYS A 299 -12.63 -3.28 -27.47
C LYS A 299 -11.18 -3.64 -27.15
N SER A 300 -10.28 -2.69 -27.28
CA SER A 300 -8.88 -2.76 -26.87
C SER A 300 -8.57 -1.59 -25.94
N LEU A 301 -7.59 -1.76 -25.06
CA LEU A 301 -7.08 -0.70 -24.21
C LEU A 301 -5.59 -0.92 -23.96
N ASN A 302 -4.75 0.01 -24.40
CA ASN A 302 -3.32 0.06 -24.11
C ASN A 302 -3.01 1.12 -23.05
N ILE A 303 -2.53 0.68 -21.89
CA ILE A 303 -2.28 1.52 -20.70
C ILE A 303 -0.78 1.60 -20.47
N HIS A 304 -0.23 2.81 -20.43
CA HIS A 304 1.13 3.03 -19.93
C HIS A 304 1.08 3.51 -18.49
N ILE A 305 1.74 2.77 -17.59
CA ILE A 305 1.93 3.14 -16.19
C ILE A 305 3.36 3.64 -16.04
N THR A 306 3.53 4.92 -15.76
CA THR A 306 4.85 5.56 -15.66
C THR A 306 5.25 5.76 -14.21
N GLY A 307 6.55 5.61 -13.91
CA GLY A 307 7.05 5.63 -12.53
C GLY A 307 6.62 4.38 -11.76
N ALA A 308 6.45 3.26 -12.45
CA ALA A 308 6.02 2.01 -11.84
C ALA A 308 7.12 1.41 -10.95
N GLU A 309 6.73 0.88 -9.80
CA GLU A 309 7.61 0.19 -8.86
C GLU A 309 7.15 -1.26 -8.64
N SER A 310 8.11 -2.19 -8.53
CA SER A 310 7.80 -3.62 -8.37
C SER A 310 6.98 -3.93 -7.13
N THR A 311 7.21 -3.21 -6.02
CA THR A 311 6.52 -3.46 -4.74
C THR A 311 5.15 -2.79 -4.64
N LYS A 312 4.78 -1.94 -5.61
CA LYS A 312 3.54 -1.16 -5.63
C LYS A 312 2.65 -1.53 -6.82
N GLU A 313 2.80 -0.85 -7.95
CA GLU A 313 1.91 -0.99 -9.11
C GLU A 313 1.96 -2.42 -9.66
N LEU A 314 3.17 -2.99 -9.77
CA LEU A 314 3.36 -4.35 -10.30
C LEU A 314 2.85 -5.43 -9.31
N ALA A 315 2.96 -5.22 -8.01
CA ALA A 315 2.41 -6.12 -7.00
C ALA A 315 0.87 -6.27 -7.11
N SER A 316 0.22 -5.36 -7.86
CA SER A 316 -1.20 -5.39 -8.19
C SER A 316 -1.49 -5.85 -9.63
N LEU A 317 -0.55 -6.52 -10.31
CA LEU A 317 -0.68 -6.97 -11.71
C LEU A 317 -2.00 -7.72 -11.98
N SER A 318 -2.34 -8.70 -11.15
CA SER A 318 -3.56 -9.51 -11.30
C SER A 318 -4.86 -8.70 -11.11
N SER A 319 -4.80 -7.52 -10.47
CA SER A 319 -5.96 -6.66 -10.31
C SER A 319 -6.44 -6.03 -11.62
N TRP A 320 -5.56 -5.92 -12.64
CA TRP A 320 -5.90 -5.30 -13.92
C TRP A 320 -6.92 -6.11 -14.72
N GLU A 321 -6.99 -7.44 -14.52
CA GLU A 321 -8.05 -8.28 -15.07
C GLU A 321 -9.45 -7.84 -14.63
N TYR A 322 -9.56 -7.08 -13.53
CA TYR A 322 -10.82 -6.49 -13.10
C TYR A 322 -11.46 -5.63 -14.20
N LEU A 323 -10.66 -4.92 -15.02
CA LEU A 323 -11.17 -4.14 -16.14
C LEU A 323 -11.78 -5.04 -17.22
N LEU A 324 -11.15 -6.17 -17.54
CA LEU A 324 -11.71 -7.16 -18.46
C LEU A 324 -13.04 -7.71 -17.96
N HIS A 325 -13.22 -7.84 -16.64
CA HIS A 325 -14.48 -8.33 -16.07
C HIS A 325 -15.56 -7.26 -16.00
N ARG A 326 -15.18 -5.99 -15.86
CA ARG A 326 -16.12 -4.86 -15.71
C ARG A 326 -16.58 -4.28 -17.04
N LEU A 327 -15.72 -4.30 -18.06
CA LEU A 327 -16.00 -3.78 -19.39
C LEU A 327 -16.41 -4.94 -20.33
N PRO A 328 -17.72 -5.10 -20.63
CA PRO A 328 -18.21 -6.27 -21.39
C PRO A 328 -17.63 -6.38 -22.79
N LEU A 329 -17.39 -5.23 -23.45
CA LEU A 329 -16.88 -5.17 -24.81
C LEU A 329 -15.36 -5.22 -24.92
N LEU A 330 -14.64 -5.00 -23.81
CA LEU A 330 -13.17 -5.06 -23.79
C LEU A 330 -12.72 -6.52 -23.99
N LYS A 331 -11.92 -6.72 -25.04
CA LYS A 331 -11.36 -8.01 -25.46
C LYS A 331 -9.85 -8.07 -25.28
N GLU A 332 -9.17 -6.96 -25.41
CA GLU A 332 -7.71 -6.88 -25.33
C GLU A 332 -7.32 -5.79 -24.33
N LEU A 333 -6.54 -6.15 -23.33
CA LEU A 333 -5.98 -5.24 -22.35
C LEU A 333 -4.47 -5.39 -22.36
N ARG A 334 -3.75 -4.31 -22.66
CA ARG A 334 -2.29 -4.22 -22.58
C ARG A 334 -1.92 -3.24 -21.47
N VAL A 335 -1.05 -3.66 -20.57
CA VAL A 335 -0.57 -2.83 -19.45
C VAL A 335 0.95 -2.81 -19.45
N VAL A 336 1.53 -1.65 -19.76
CA VAL A 336 2.98 -1.45 -19.83
C VAL A 336 3.43 -0.75 -18.55
N PHE A 337 4.18 -1.44 -17.70
CA PHE A 337 4.79 -0.89 -16.48
C PHE A 337 6.17 -0.32 -16.83
N ILE A 338 6.35 0.97 -16.62
CA ILE A 338 7.55 1.72 -17.06
C ILE A 338 8.12 2.45 -15.85
N GLY A 339 9.34 2.10 -15.44
CA GLY A 339 10.01 2.77 -14.33
C GLY A 339 11.40 2.19 -14.03
N PRO A 340 12.35 3.03 -13.59
CA PRO A 340 13.70 2.57 -13.24
C PRO A 340 13.75 1.73 -11.96
N ASP A 341 12.72 1.81 -11.11
CA ASP A 341 12.62 1.09 -9.83
C ASP A 341 11.90 -0.27 -9.96
N LEU A 342 11.75 -0.77 -11.18
CA LEU A 342 11.29 -2.13 -11.45
C LEU A 342 12.45 -3.11 -11.24
N PHE A 343 12.14 -4.25 -10.62
CA PHE A 343 13.07 -5.36 -10.45
C PHE A 343 12.70 -6.51 -11.37
N LEU A 344 13.58 -6.82 -12.33
CA LEU A 344 13.59 -8.08 -13.07
C LEU A 344 14.69 -8.95 -12.48
N LYS A 345 14.33 -10.10 -11.89
CA LYS A 345 15.34 -11.07 -11.46
C LYS A 345 15.96 -11.68 -12.73
N PRO A 346 17.27 -11.56 -12.95
CA PRO A 346 17.92 -12.35 -13.98
C PRO A 346 17.78 -13.83 -13.62
N VAL A 347 17.37 -14.67 -14.57
CA VAL A 347 17.47 -16.11 -14.43
C VAL A 347 18.97 -16.46 -14.34
N GLU A 348 19.36 -17.40 -13.48
CA GLU A 348 20.78 -17.78 -13.36
C GLU A 348 21.35 -18.19 -14.73
N GLY A 349 22.31 -17.39 -15.24
CA GLY A 349 22.93 -17.60 -16.55
C GLY A 349 22.43 -16.68 -17.67
N GLU A 350 21.46 -15.80 -17.42
CA GLU A 350 20.99 -14.78 -18.38
C GLU A 350 21.50 -13.37 -18.01
N GLU A 351 21.73 -12.54 -19.03
CA GLU A 351 22.04 -11.12 -18.84
C GLU A 351 20.84 -10.41 -18.17
N SER A 352 21.10 -9.35 -17.40
CA SER A 352 20.04 -8.50 -16.88
C SER A 352 19.20 -7.97 -18.04
N VAL A 353 17.91 -8.33 -18.07
CA VAL A 353 16.98 -7.84 -19.09
C VAL A 353 16.34 -6.54 -18.59
N ASP A 354 16.45 -5.47 -19.38
CA ASP A 354 15.79 -4.19 -19.09
C ASP A 354 14.34 -4.14 -19.61
N TYR A 355 13.89 -5.23 -20.24
CA TYR A 355 12.58 -5.37 -20.86
C TYR A 355 12.04 -6.79 -20.68
N PHE A 356 10.77 -6.90 -20.32
CA PHE A 356 10.02 -8.16 -20.26
C PHE A 356 8.63 -7.98 -20.89
N LEU A 357 8.18 -9.00 -21.62
CA LEU A 357 6.86 -9.07 -22.24
C LEU A 357 6.23 -10.44 -21.97
N ASP A 358 5.01 -10.43 -21.46
CA ASP A 358 4.15 -11.61 -21.43
C ASP A 358 2.91 -11.38 -22.29
N GLU A 359 2.95 -11.93 -23.49
CA GLU A 359 1.82 -12.00 -24.43
C GLU A 359 1.18 -13.40 -24.49
N SER A 360 1.70 -14.34 -23.67
CA SER A 360 1.26 -15.73 -23.71
C SER A 360 -0.16 -15.91 -23.19
N GLY A 361 -0.62 -14.97 -22.35
CA GLY A 361 -1.88 -15.08 -21.62
C GLY A 361 -1.90 -16.26 -20.64
N LYS A 362 -0.74 -16.83 -20.29
CA LYS A 362 -0.59 -17.80 -19.21
C LYS A 362 -0.84 -17.10 -17.87
N GLY A 363 -1.42 -17.81 -16.91
CA GLY A 363 -1.78 -17.24 -15.60
C GLY A 363 -3.03 -16.34 -15.60
N ARG A 364 -3.73 -16.18 -16.74
CA ARG A 364 -5.02 -15.50 -16.78
C ARG A 364 -6.05 -16.20 -15.91
N CYS A 365 -7.00 -15.46 -15.35
CA CYS A 365 -8.12 -16.14 -14.68
C CYS A 365 -8.94 -16.97 -15.69
N ILE A 366 -9.46 -18.10 -15.19
CA ILE A 366 -10.24 -19.09 -15.95
C ILE A 366 -11.37 -18.43 -16.76
N SER A 367 -12.00 -17.39 -16.22
CA SER A 367 -13.12 -16.73 -16.89
C SER A 367 -12.68 -15.88 -18.08
N CYS A 368 -11.55 -15.18 -17.99
CA CYS A 368 -10.95 -14.45 -19.09
C CYS A 368 -10.51 -15.40 -20.22
N GLU A 369 -9.90 -16.53 -19.86
CA GLU A 369 -9.51 -17.58 -20.80
C GLU A 369 -10.72 -18.13 -21.57
N GLN A 370 -11.77 -18.55 -20.86
CA GLN A 370 -13.02 -19.05 -21.46
C GLN A 370 -13.75 -18.00 -22.32
N SER A 371 -13.59 -16.72 -22.00
CA SER A 371 -14.21 -15.61 -22.72
C SER A 371 -13.37 -15.08 -23.89
N ASN A 372 -12.25 -15.74 -24.19
CA ASN A 372 -11.25 -15.34 -25.18
C ASN A 372 -10.83 -13.87 -25.05
N LYS A 373 -10.57 -13.42 -23.81
CA LYS A 373 -10.08 -12.08 -23.51
C LYS A 373 -8.56 -12.12 -23.34
N LEU A 374 -7.84 -11.29 -24.07
CA LEU A 374 -6.39 -11.18 -24.01
C LEU A 374 -5.98 -10.17 -22.94
N PHE A 375 -5.04 -10.58 -22.09
CA PHE A 375 -4.32 -9.72 -21.16
C PHE A 375 -2.84 -9.83 -21.48
N VAL A 376 -2.21 -8.69 -21.76
CA VAL A 376 -0.78 -8.57 -22.04
C VAL A 376 -0.19 -7.60 -21.03
N TYR A 377 0.98 -7.91 -20.47
CA TYR A 377 1.72 -6.96 -19.68
C TYR A 377 3.20 -6.92 -20.06
N GLU A 378 3.79 -5.75 -19.86
CA GLU A 378 5.18 -5.44 -20.17
C GLU A 378 5.84 -4.78 -18.96
N MET A 379 7.12 -5.03 -18.76
CA MET A 379 7.95 -4.35 -17.77
C MET A 379 9.14 -3.71 -18.47
N CYS A 380 9.31 -2.40 -18.30
CA CYS A 380 10.35 -1.61 -18.94
C CYS A 380 11.16 -0.88 -17.86
N LEU A 381 12.38 -1.34 -17.59
CA LEU A 381 13.30 -0.80 -16.57
C LEU A 381 13.99 0.45 -17.09
N MET A 382 13.21 1.48 -17.35
CA MET A 382 13.68 2.73 -17.93
C MET A 382 12.69 3.87 -17.62
N THR A 383 13.12 5.09 -17.86
CA THR A 383 12.23 6.25 -17.81
C THR A 383 11.30 6.28 -19.03
N TYR A 384 10.22 7.07 -18.95
CA TYR A 384 9.23 7.11 -20.02
C TYR A 384 9.78 7.64 -21.35
N HIS A 385 10.65 8.65 -21.31
CA HIS A 385 11.26 9.19 -22.52
C HIS A 385 12.26 8.21 -23.16
N GLU A 386 12.97 7.40 -22.37
CA GLU A 386 13.78 6.31 -22.91
C GLU A 386 12.91 5.24 -23.56
N PHE A 387 11.80 4.85 -22.92
CA PHE A 387 10.85 3.89 -23.49
C PHE A 387 10.30 4.34 -24.85
N VAL A 388 9.88 5.61 -24.96
CA VAL A 388 9.37 6.17 -26.22
C VAL A 388 10.41 6.17 -27.34
N ASN A 389 11.68 6.31 -27.00
CA ASN A 389 12.78 6.26 -27.97
C ASN A 389 13.31 4.84 -28.22
N SER A 390 12.78 3.83 -27.53
CA SER A 390 13.16 2.43 -27.68
C SER A 390 12.42 1.74 -28.83
N GLN A 391 12.91 0.57 -29.24
CA GLN A 391 12.24 -0.29 -30.22
C GLN A 391 10.95 -0.96 -29.69
N HIS A 392 10.71 -0.89 -28.37
CA HIS A 392 9.60 -1.55 -27.69
C HIS A 392 8.36 -0.65 -27.58
N PHE A 393 8.47 0.62 -27.97
CA PHE A 393 7.38 1.58 -27.82
C PHE A 393 6.13 1.16 -28.60
N THR A 394 4.98 1.24 -27.93
CA THR A 394 3.65 1.14 -28.54
C THR A 394 2.84 2.39 -28.20
N ASP A 395 1.90 2.79 -29.07
CA ASP A 395 1.08 3.98 -28.78
C ASP A 395 0.09 3.71 -27.63
N PRO A 396 0.05 4.54 -26.57
CA PRO A 396 -0.91 4.39 -25.49
C PRO A 396 -2.27 4.99 -25.82
N ASP A 397 -3.33 4.33 -25.36
CA ASP A 397 -4.67 4.92 -25.27
C ASP A 397 -4.78 5.89 -24.08
N VAL A 398 -4.01 5.63 -23.02
CA VAL A 398 -3.94 6.42 -21.80
C VAL A 398 -2.58 6.24 -21.10
N ILE A 399 -2.09 7.31 -20.50
CA ILE A 399 -0.91 7.29 -19.63
C ILE A 399 -1.35 7.60 -18.21
N ILE A 400 -0.85 6.86 -17.22
CA ILE A 400 -1.12 7.11 -15.81
C ILE A 400 0.16 7.05 -14.96
N ALA A 401 0.30 8.02 -14.05
CA ALA A 401 1.36 8.05 -13.04
C ALA A 401 0.74 8.04 -11.63
N TYR A 402 0.96 6.99 -10.85
CA TYR A 402 0.40 6.90 -9.50
C TYR A 402 1.32 7.56 -8.48
N ASN A 403 0.74 8.30 -7.54
CA ASN A 403 1.43 8.98 -6.44
C ASN A 403 2.74 9.66 -6.90
N CYS A 404 2.63 10.41 -8.00
CA CYS A 404 3.72 10.61 -8.95
C CYS A 404 4.87 11.51 -8.47
N GLY A 405 4.59 12.44 -7.55
CA GLY A 405 5.61 13.35 -7.01
C GLY A 405 6.31 14.20 -8.08
N PHE A 406 5.61 14.59 -9.15
CA PHE A 406 6.14 15.46 -10.22
C PHE A 406 6.79 16.75 -9.69
N HIS A 407 6.31 17.27 -8.57
CA HIS A 407 6.87 18.47 -7.95
C HIS A 407 8.19 18.26 -7.21
N MET A 408 8.47 17.04 -6.72
CA MET A 408 9.50 16.74 -5.72
C MET A 408 10.89 17.26 -6.09
N TYR A 409 11.26 17.10 -7.37
CA TYR A 409 12.57 17.50 -7.88
C TYR A 409 12.49 18.50 -9.02
N SER A 410 11.34 19.17 -9.20
CA SER A 410 11.05 20.00 -10.39
C SER A 410 12.02 21.16 -10.64
N GLU A 411 12.84 21.52 -9.64
CA GLU A 411 13.85 22.58 -9.71
C GLU A 411 15.30 22.04 -9.62
N GLU A 412 15.48 20.71 -9.59
CA GLU A 412 16.77 20.05 -9.44
C GLU A 412 17.24 19.39 -10.75
N ALA A 413 18.56 19.23 -10.89
CA ALA A 413 19.14 18.56 -12.07
C ALA A 413 18.85 17.05 -12.13
N LYS A 414 18.45 16.44 -11.00
CA LYS A 414 18.13 15.02 -10.88
C LYS A 414 16.69 14.67 -11.25
N ASP A 415 15.92 15.63 -11.76
CA ASP A 415 14.54 15.43 -12.20
C ASP A 415 14.45 14.54 -13.44
N THR A 416 13.94 13.32 -13.26
CA THR A 416 13.70 12.34 -14.33
C THR A 416 12.32 12.50 -14.99
N TRP A 417 11.41 13.27 -14.39
CA TRP A 417 10.08 13.52 -14.91
C TRP A 417 10.07 14.59 -15.98
N LYS A 418 10.84 15.67 -15.78
CA LYS A 418 10.86 16.82 -16.71
C LYS A 418 11.12 16.42 -18.18
N PRO A 419 12.10 15.57 -18.52
CA PRO A 419 12.28 15.10 -19.90
C PRO A 419 11.11 14.25 -20.42
N SER A 420 10.38 13.57 -19.53
CA SER A 420 9.25 12.70 -19.85
C SER A 420 7.95 13.46 -20.13
N PHE A 421 7.76 14.67 -19.57
CA PHE A 421 6.52 15.44 -19.71
C PHE A 421 6.14 15.74 -21.15
N GLU A 422 7.09 16.11 -22.00
CA GLU A 422 6.84 16.41 -23.41
C GLU A 422 6.31 15.18 -24.16
N TYR A 423 6.85 14.00 -23.85
CA TYR A 423 6.39 12.74 -24.44
C TYR A 423 5.02 12.30 -23.89
N MET A 424 4.79 12.43 -22.58
CA MET A 424 3.52 12.06 -21.94
C MET A 424 2.36 12.96 -22.39
N THR A 425 2.65 14.21 -22.77
CA THR A 425 1.63 15.18 -23.17
C THR A 425 1.69 15.51 -24.67
N ARG A 426 2.42 14.72 -25.45
CA ARG A 426 2.64 14.98 -26.88
C ARG A 426 1.34 14.98 -27.71
N SER A 427 0.41 14.10 -27.37
CA SER A 427 -0.84 13.95 -28.10
C SER A 427 -2.03 14.49 -27.32
N HIS A 428 -2.92 15.22 -27.99
CA HIS A 428 -4.21 15.59 -27.43
C HIS A 428 -5.16 14.37 -27.28
N SER A 429 -4.95 13.32 -28.08
CA SER A 429 -5.80 12.12 -28.04
C SER A 429 -5.56 11.24 -26.82
N CYS A 430 -4.34 11.25 -26.27
CA CYS A 430 -3.95 10.43 -25.13
C CYS A 430 -4.02 11.28 -23.85
N PRO A 431 -4.93 10.99 -22.91
CA PRO A 431 -4.96 11.68 -21.63
C PRO A 431 -3.81 11.20 -20.73
N LEU A 432 -3.23 12.15 -19.99
CA LEU A 432 -2.35 11.88 -18.86
C LEU A 432 -3.15 12.02 -17.57
N ILE A 433 -3.28 10.92 -16.83
CA ILE A 433 -3.90 10.88 -15.51
C ILE A 433 -2.78 10.73 -14.47
N PHE A 434 -2.89 11.39 -13.33
CA PHE A 434 -1.94 11.21 -12.26
C PHE A 434 -2.57 11.39 -10.90
N THR A 435 -2.00 10.74 -9.89
CA THR A 435 -2.48 10.79 -8.50
C THR A 435 -1.40 11.29 -7.54
N SER A 436 -1.84 11.75 -6.37
CA SER A 436 -0.98 12.27 -5.29
C SER A 436 -1.53 11.87 -3.92
N TYR A 437 -0.68 11.92 -2.87
CA TYR A 437 -1.07 11.49 -1.51
C TYR A 437 -1.98 12.49 -0.82
N ASN A 438 -1.78 13.78 -1.08
CA ASN A 438 -2.58 14.85 -0.51
C ASN A 438 -2.92 15.93 -1.56
N LYS A 439 -3.76 16.88 -1.16
CA LYS A 439 -4.27 17.92 -2.06
C LYS A 439 -3.17 18.92 -2.46
N SER A 440 -2.27 19.25 -1.54
CA SER A 440 -1.17 20.19 -1.76
C SER A 440 -0.21 19.64 -2.82
N GLU A 441 0.19 18.38 -2.69
CA GLU A 441 0.97 17.66 -3.70
C GLU A 441 0.25 17.63 -5.04
N ALA A 442 -1.04 17.31 -5.08
CA ALA A 442 -1.79 17.25 -6.35
C ALA A 442 -1.82 18.59 -7.10
N ILE A 443 -1.85 19.71 -6.36
CA ILE A 443 -1.74 21.06 -6.93
C ILE A 443 -0.32 21.32 -7.41
N ALA A 444 0.69 20.99 -6.59
CA ALA A 444 2.10 21.17 -6.92
C ALA A 444 2.53 20.34 -8.15
N ASP A 445 2.06 19.09 -8.26
CA ASP A 445 2.32 18.19 -9.38
C ASP A 445 1.80 18.76 -10.70
N LEU A 446 0.56 19.28 -10.70
CA LEU A 446 -0.02 19.92 -11.87
C LEU A 446 0.75 21.20 -12.25
N GLN A 447 1.18 21.98 -11.27
CA GLN A 447 1.98 23.18 -11.51
C GLN A 447 3.36 22.83 -12.10
N ALA A 448 4.03 21.82 -11.58
CA ALA A 448 5.31 21.33 -12.11
C ALA A 448 5.16 20.92 -13.59
N LEU A 449 4.11 20.19 -13.94
CA LEU A 449 3.81 19.83 -15.32
C LEU A 449 3.55 21.05 -16.22
N LYS A 450 2.69 21.98 -15.76
CA LYS A 450 2.32 23.20 -16.52
C LYS A 450 3.49 24.16 -16.75
N LYS A 451 4.50 24.15 -15.88
CA LYS A 451 5.74 24.92 -16.08
C LYS A 451 6.54 24.46 -17.31
N VAL A 452 6.39 23.19 -17.70
CA VAL A 452 7.19 22.57 -18.78
C VAL A 452 6.39 22.44 -20.07
N CYS A 453 5.15 21.96 -20.00
CA CYS A 453 4.35 21.62 -21.17
C CYS A 453 3.00 22.36 -21.18
N PRO A 454 2.54 22.89 -22.34
CA PRO A 454 1.21 23.44 -22.46
C PRO A 454 0.18 22.31 -22.44
N VAL A 455 -0.67 22.29 -21.42
CA VAL A 455 -1.69 21.24 -21.23
C VAL A 455 -3.07 21.84 -21.00
N TYR A 456 -4.09 21.15 -21.49
CA TYR A 456 -5.49 21.38 -21.14
C TYR A 456 -5.84 20.52 -19.92
N THR A 457 -6.39 21.14 -18.88
CA THR A 457 -6.81 20.44 -17.65
C THR A 457 -8.24 19.94 -17.78
N GLU A 458 -8.46 18.63 -17.74
CA GLU A 458 -9.80 18.02 -17.68
C GLU A 458 -10.39 18.17 -16.28
N PHE A 459 -9.59 17.87 -15.25
CA PHE A 459 -9.86 18.16 -13.85
C PHE A 459 -8.55 18.13 -13.04
N SER A 460 -8.54 18.75 -11.87
CA SER A 460 -7.34 18.89 -11.04
C SER A 460 -7.62 18.67 -9.56
N ALA A 461 -6.75 17.91 -8.88
CA ALA A 461 -6.77 17.72 -7.43
C ALA A 461 -8.16 17.31 -6.89
N ASN A 462 -8.89 16.49 -7.66
CA ASN A 462 -10.17 15.94 -7.22
C ASN A 462 -9.90 14.82 -6.21
N ARG A 463 -10.74 14.71 -5.17
CA ARG A 463 -10.71 13.50 -4.33
C ARG A 463 -11.04 12.29 -5.18
N ASN A 464 -10.25 11.24 -5.02
CA ASN A 464 -10.45 9.97 -5.68
C ASN A 464 -11.36 9.07 -4.82
N PRO A 465 -12.57 8.72 -5.28
CA PRO A 465 -13.45 7.82 -4.54
C PRO A 465 -12.94 6.36 -4.47
N TYR A 466 -11.90 6.06 -5.26
CA TYR A 466 -11.24 4.77 -5.39
C TYR A 466 -9.82 4.79 -4.82
N SER A 467 -9.51 5.74 -3.94
CA SER A 467 -8.26 5.73 -3.18
C SER A 467 -8.16 4.46 -2.33
N GLY A 468 -6.93 4.08 -1.98
CA GLY A 468 -6.70 3.07 -0.97
C GLY A 468 -7.42 3.43 0.35
N LEU A 469 -7.97 2.43 1.02
CA LEU A 469 -8.63 2.58 2.33
C LEU A 469 -7.70 2.17 3.47
N TRP A 470 -6.53 1.58 3.19
CA TRP A 470 -5.59 1.17 4.23
C TRP A 470 -4.70 2.35 4.63
N PRO A 471 -4.84 2.89 5.85
CA PRO A 471 -3.93 3.91 6.35
C PRO A 471 -2.51 3.36 6.49
N LYS A 472 -1.55 3.99 5.79
CA LYS A 472 -0.12 3.73 5.93
C LYS A 472 0.47 4.73 6.91
N ARG A 473 1.30 4.26 7.84
CA ARG A 473 1.97 5.15 8.80
C ARG A 473 2.95 6.04 8.05
N ASP A 474 2.89 7.33 8.32
CA ASP A 474 3.76 8.30 7.68
C ASP A 474 5.00 8.52 8.54
N PHE A 475 6.15 8.06 8.05
CA PHE A 475 7.41 8.23 8.78
C PHE A 475 8.01 9.62 8.58
N ASP A 476 7.65 10.34 7.52
CA ASP A 476 8.22 11.65 7.19
C ASP A 476 7.30 12.79 7.63
N SER A 477 5.99 12.52 7.70
CA SER A 477 4.91 13.36 8.27
C SER A 477 5.35 14.78 8.55
N GLU A 478 5.49 15.59 7.49
CA GLU A 478 5.83 17.02 7.58
C GLU A 478 4.63 17.88 8.05
N GLU A 479 3.44 17.28 8.11
CA GLU A 479 2.16 17.91 8.45
C GLU A 479 1.53 17.35 9.74
N ASP A 480 0.28 17.72 10.02
CA ASP A 480 -0.53 17.25 11.17
C ASP A 480 -1.09 15.81 10.99
N HIS A 481 -0.67 15.08 9.95
CA HIS A 481 -1.22 13.78 9.60
C HIS A 481 -0.19 12.66 9.85
N LEU A 482 -0.54 11.69 10.71
CA LEU A 482 0.32 10.55 11.07
C LEU A 482 0.21 9.36 10.10
N VAL A 483 -0.71 9.45 9.14
CA VAL A 483 -0.98 8.42 8.15
C VAL A 483 -1.27 9.05 6.80
N PHE A 484 -0.95 8.32 5.73
CA PHE A 484 -1.35 8.63 4.37
C PHE A 484 -2.10 7.46 3.75
N TYR A 485 -2.70 7.69 2.58
CA TYR A 485 -3.41 6.66 1.82
C TYR A 485 -3.01 6.75 0.35
N ASN A 486 -2.95 5.61 -0.33
CA ASN A 486 -2.60 5.57 -1.75
C ASN A 486 -3.67 6.24 -2.61
N ASN A 487 -3.24 6.96 -3.65
CA ASN A 487 -4.11 7.56 -4.66
C ASN A 487 -5.24 8.46 -4.13
N GLN A 488 -5.05 9.27 -3.08
CA GLN A 488 -6.14 10.07 -2.49
C GLN A 488 -6.70 11.14 -3.44
N PHE A 489 -5.84 11.74 -4.26
CA PHE A 489 -6.21 12.80 -5.18
C PHE A 489 -5.86 12.40 -6.60
N VAL A 490 -6.67 12.81 -7.57
CA VAL A 490 -6.49 12.50 -8.99
C VAL A 490 -6.68 13.76 -9.83
N SER A 491 -5.81 13.90 -10.82
CA SER A 491 -5.79 14.96 -11.83
C SER A 491 -5.75 14.33 -13.22
N ALA A 492 -6.30 15.01 -14.22
CA ALA A 492 -6.23 14.57 -15.61
C ALA A 492 -6.02 15.75 -16.54
N VAL A 493 -5.13 15.57 -17.52
CA VAL A 493 -4.80 16.57 -18.53
C VAL A 493 -4.66 15.94 -19.92
N ARG A 494 -4.66 16.79 -20.95
CA ARG A 494 -4.32 16.43 -22.33
C ARG A 494 -3.32 17.44 -22.89
N GLY A 495 -2.47 17.01 -23.82
CA GLY A 495 -1.58 17.92 -24.55
C GLY A 495 -2.34 19.02 -25.28
N ASN A 496 -1.87 20.26 -25.25
CA ASN A 496 -2.48 21.34 -26.02
C ASN A 496 -1.77 21.48 -27.38
N THR A 497 -2.46 21.13 -28.48
CA THR A 497 -1.92 21.26 -29.85
C THR A 497 -2.15 22.64 -30.48
N LYS A 498 -2.33 23.70 -29.68
CA LYS A 498 -2.36 25.06 -30.23
C LYS A 498 -0.93 25.55 -30.51
N GLU A 499 -0.57 25.59 -31.79
CA GLU A 499 0.26 26.68 -32.32
C GLU A 499 -0.20 27.99 -31.68
N LYS A 500 0.75 28.78 -31.18
CA LYS A 500 0.56 30.10 -30.55
C LYS A 500 -0.75 30.77 -30.98
N CYS A 501 -1.76 30.70 -30.12
CA CYS A 501 -2.91 31.58 -30.25
C CYS A 501 -3.18 32.19 -28.87
N SER A 502 -3.12 33.52 -28.91
CA SER A 502 -3.19 34.54 -27.87
C SER A 502 -3.95 34.18 -26.59
N THR A 503 -3.33 34.63 -25.50
CA THR A 503 -3.91 34.96 -24.19
C THR A 503 -5.36 35.42 -24.26
N ASP A 504 -6.21 34.79 -23.46
CA ASP A 504 -7.23 35.49 -22.68
C ASP A 504 -7.48 34.68 -21.41
N ASP A 505 -6.83 35.13 -20.33
CA ASP A 505 -7.18 34.76 -18.96
C ASP A 505 -8.54 35.38 -18.63
N ASN A 506 -9.49 34.56 -18.19
CA ASN A 506 -10.50 34.87 -17.17
C ASN A 506 -11.53 33.75 -17.12
N ASP A 507 -11.39 32.83 -16.16
CA ASP A 507 -12.57 32.19 -15.56
C ASP A 507 -12.26 31.72 -14.13
N GLU A 508 -12.23 32.69 -13.21
CA GLU A 508 -12.61 32.42 -11.82
C GLU A 508 -14.15 32.44 -11.75
N SER A 509 -14.81 31.28 -11.77
CA SER A 509 -16.17 31.22 -11.26
C SER A 509 -16.56 29.86 -10.67
N LEU A 510 -16.90 29.94 -9.37
CA LEU A 510 -17.94 29.18 -8.67
C LEU A 510 -17.65 27.70 -8.32
N ILE A 511 -16.85 27.55 -7.26
CA ILE A 511 -16.82 26.38 -6.39
C ILE A 511 -18.17 26.27 -5.66
N SER A 512 -19.00 25.29 -6.01
CA SER A 512 -20.12 24.88 -5.16
C SER A 512 -19.60 23.86 -4.13
N THR A 513 -19.64 24.25 -2.86
CA THR A 513 -19.33 23.39 -1.73
C THR A 513 -20.54 22.51 -1.42
N ASN A 514 -20.69 21.40 -2.14
CA ASN A 514 -21.52 20.30 -1.66
C ASN A 514 -20.64 19.38 -0.81
N HIS A 515 -20.62 19.66 0.49
CA HIS A 515 -20.15 18.72 1.50
C HIS A 515 -21.08 17.52 1.54
N THR A 516 -20.73 16.46 0.81
CA THR A 516 -21.33 15.15 1.02
C THR A 516 -20.42 14.37 1.97
N PRO A 517 -20.86 14.00 3.19
CA PRO A 517 -20.09 13.10 4.03
C PRO A 517 -20.17 11.70 3.42
N VAL A 518 -19.02 11.13 3.04
CA VAL A 518 -18.94 9.78 2.49
C VAL A 518 -18.01 8.94 3.37
N ASN A 519 -18.54 7.79 3.78
CA ASN A 519 -17.98 6.76 4.67
C ASN A 519 -17.83 7.17 6.15
N GLN A 520 -18.97 7.23 6.86
CA GLN A 520 -18.94 6.97 8.30
C GLN A 520 -18.51 5.52 8.51
N VAL A 521 -17.21 5.30 8.75
CA VAL A 521 -16.83 4.20 9.64
C VAL A 521 -17.61 4.47 10.91
N LYS A 522 -18.47 3.54 11.34
CA LYS A 522 -19.10 3.66 12.65
C LYS A 522 -17.97 3.53 13.66
N GLU A 523 -17.44 4.67 14.06
CA GLU A 523 -16.52 4.75 15.17
C GLU A 523 -17.24 4.27 16.43
N LEU A 524 -16.47 3.67 17.34
CA LEU A 524 -16.88 3.56 18.73
C LEU A 524 -17.22 4.97 19.22
N CYS A 525 -18.51 5.26 19.40
CA CYS A 525 -18.96 6.46 20.09
C CYS A 525 -18.23 6.53 21.44
N CYS A 526 -17.65 7.71 21.72
CA CYS A 526 -17.11 8.08 23.01
C CYS A 526 -18.26 8.21 24.03
N THR A 527 -18.61 7.10 24.67
CA THR A 527 -19.31 6.99 25.95
C THR A 527 -18.77 5.67 26.52
N ASP A 528 -17.77 5.62 27.39
CA ASP A 528 -17.66 6.32 28.67
C ASP A 528 -16.18 6.52 29.02
N TRP A 529 -15.85 7.73 29.48
CA TRP A 529 -14.57 8.04 30.09
C TRP A 529 -14.58 7.52 31.52
N GLU A 530 -13.93 6.38 31.79
CA GLU A 530 -13.35 6.17 33.11
C GLU A 530 -12.07 7.00 33.18
N VAL A 531 -12.27 8.23 33.66
CA VAL A 531 -11.22 9.07 34.22
C VAL A 531 -10.54 8.25 35.32
N PHE A 532 -9.27 7.92 35.14
CA PHE A 532 -8.44 7.49 36.26
C PHE A 532 -8.28 8.70 37.20
N ASP A 533 -9.01 8.65 38.32
CA ASP A 533 -8.68 9.40 39.55
C ASP A 533 -7.35 8.82 40.11
N PRO A 534 -6.51 9.63 40.80
CA PRO A 534 -5.06 9.42 40.95
C PRO A 534 -4.60 8.20 41.74
#